data_AF-A0A1M6Z8J6-F1
#
_entry.id   AF-A0A1M6Z8J6-F1
#
_cell.length_a   1.000
_cell.length_b   1.000
_cell.length_c   1.000
_cell.angle_alpha   90.00
_cell.angle_beta   90.00
_cell.angle_gamma   90.00
#
_symmetry.space_group_name_H-M   'P 1'
#
loop_
_entity.id
_entity.type
_entity.pdbx_description
1 polymer ?
#
loop_
_entity_poly.entity_id
_entity_poly.type
_entity_poly.pdbx_seq_one_letter_code
_entity_poly.pdbx_strand_id
1 'polypeptide(L)'
;MTGKMKLYKCQFEPTERWLGCNCSLQSQEVLDKTMAEDFRGENIVVLTNTKEDKFYYHRHVLEPQLGAYFMLVANTRVARVANGTFGEKFFVDHPYLYVIIVPNKDQSLVLIEECPTCKHASSEVAKTLCHSLNIIFKGYGWKMKLIPCEGCAEYEQCVSFLANLIVDDTEKLHTLEALGEYNVELKRKENKQMSFRDYVVIGLEDRVTEWIRNEIRTATEPIDMMRPMRAFAELECFKSRPPIEVFKAEFGKEGMLKLSSYNGYMYTDNDKCSNDPIYDKIKERIKEEFGDSLPQKK
;
A
#
# COMPACT_ATOMS: atom_id res chain seq x y z
N MET A 1 25.25 2.97 21.20
CA MET A 1 25.80 4.14 20.47
C MET A 1 24.64 5.08 20.19
N THR A 2 24.70 6.35 20.59
CA THR A 2 23.66 7.33 20.21
C THR A 2 23.90 7.73 18.76
N GLY A 3 23.07 7.22 17.84
CA GLY A 3 23.11 7.60 16.43
C GLY A 3 22.97 9.12 16.27
N LYS A 4 23.73 9.71 15.35
CA LYS A 4 23.62 11.14 15.04
C LYS A 4 22.22 11.40 14.49
N MET A 5 21.47 12.37 15.01
CA MET A 5 20.12 12.69 14.51
C MET A 5 20.19 13.79 13.45
N LYS A 6 19.44 13.63 12.36
CA LYS A 6 19.20 14.66 11.36
C LYS A 6 17.91 15.39 11.67
N LEU A 7 17.99 16.71 11.76
CA LEU A 7 16.87 17.57 12.12
C LEU A 7 16.27 18.26 10.89
N TYR A 8 14.94 18.32 10.87
CA TYR A 8 14.15 19.00 9.85
C TYR A 8 13.11 19.92 10.50
N LYS A 9 12.96 21.12 9.95
CA LYS A 9 11.82 22.01 10.21
C LYS A 9 10.67 21.67 9.27
N CYS A 10 9.47 21.61 9.82
CA CYS A 10 8.24 21.57 9.03
C CYS A 10 7.92 22.98 8.53
N GLN A 11 8.00 23.20 7.23
CA GLN A 11 7.50 24.40 6.59
C GLN A 11 6.10 24.12 6.03
N PHE A 12 5.12 24.89 6.48
CA PHE A 12 3.74 24.77 6.01
C PHE A 12 3.38 25.90 5.05
N GLU A 13 2.71 25.55 3.96
CA GLU A 13 2.24 26.46 2.93
C GLU A 13 0.76 26.16 2.66
N PRO A 14 -0.11 27.18 2.54
CA PRO A 14 -1.48 26.97 2.06
C PRO A 14 -1.48 26.37 0.65
N THR A 15 -2.44 25.50 0.35
CA THR A 15 -2.64 24.96 -1.01
C THR A 15 -3.46 25.92 -1.86
N GLU A 16 -3.14 26.01 -3.16
CA GLU A 16 -3.75 26.96 -4.11
C GLU A 16 -5.29 26.88 -4.16
N ARG A 17 -5.88 25.70 -3.90
CA ARG A 17 -7.34 25.50 -3.85
C ARG A 17 -8.03 26.24 -2.71
N TRP A 18 -7.30 26.68 -1.69
CA TRP A 18 -7.82 27.26 -0.45
C TRP A 18 -7.41 28.71 -0.21
N LEU A 19 -6.86 29.40 -1.22
CA LEU A 19 -6.48 30.82 -1.18
C LEU A 19 -7.67 31.82 -0.97
N GLY A 20 -8.85 31.33 -0.60
CA GLY A 20 -10.02 32.13 -0.25
C GLY A 20 -10.98 31.48 0.76
N CYS A 21 -10.59 30.36 1.39
CA CYS A 21 -11.40 29.68 2.41
C CYS A 21 -10.57 29.55 3.69
N ASN A 22 -11.12 29.98 4.83
CA ASN A 22 -10.48 29.79 6.14
C ASN A 22 -10.16 28.30 6.31
N CYS A 23 -8.87 27.95 6.38
CA CYS A 23 -8.43 26.62 6.72
C CYS A 23 -9.03 26.28 8.10
N SER A 24 -9.77 25.17 8.20
CA SER A 24 -10.56 24.84 9.39
C SER A 24 -9.72 24.48 10.62
N LEU A 25 -8.44 24.16 10.44
CA LEU A 25 -7.45 23.83 11.48
C LEU A 25 -6.09 24.43 11.12
N GLN A 26 -5.33 24.83 12.14
CA GLN A 26 -3.94 25.26 11.93
C GLN A 26 -3.07 24.08 11.51
N SER A 27 -2.05 24.31 10.67
CA SER A 27 -1.19 23.23 10.15
C SER A 27 -0.54 22.37 11.24
N GLN A 28 -0.19 22.97 12.37
CA GLN A 28 0.40 22.31 13.53
C GLN A 28 -0.61 21.41 14.24
N GLU A 29 -1.87 21.86 14.34
CA GLU A 29 -2.97 21.05 14.89
C GLU A 29 -3.31 19.86 13.99
N VAL A 30 -3.19 20.03 12.67
CA VAL A 30 -3.33 18.93 11.70
C VAL A 30 -2.20 17.91 11.91
N LEU A 31 -0.96 18.35 12.12
CA LEU A 31 0.16 17.46 12.40
C LEU A 31 -0.07 16.68 13.70
N ASP A 32 -0.38 17.37 14.79
CA ASP A 32 -0.60 16.76 16.10
C ASP A 32 -1.77 15.77 16.07
N LYS A 33 -2.91 16.17 15.49
CA LYS A 33 -4.06 15.27 15.29
C LYS A 33 -3.68 14.03 14.50
N THR A 34 -2.93 14.19 13.40
CA THR A 34 -2.52 13.06 12.56
C THR A 34 -1.63 12.09 13.34
N MET A 35 -0.69 12.61 14.12
CA MET A 35 0.20 11.77 14.93
C MET A 35 -0.52 11.10 16.10
N ALA A 36 -1.50 11.78 16.71
CA ALA A 36 -2.35 11.19 17.74
C ALA A 36 -3.22 10.05 17.19
N GLU A 37 -3.82 10.21 16.01
CA GLU A 37 -4.59 9.16 15.35
C GLU A 37 -3.69 7.97 14.96
N ASP A 38 -2.49 8.23 14.43
CA ASP A 38 -1.50 7.19 14.12
C ASP A 38 -1.05 6.43 15.38
N PHE A 39 -0.79 7.15 16.48
CA PHE A 39 -0.49 6.55 17.78
C PHE A 39 -1.59 5.61 18.29
N ARG A 40 -2.86 5.98 18.09
CA ARG A 40 -4.03 5.15 18.45
C ARG A 40 -4.31 4.02 17.46
N GLY A 41 -3.58 3.94 16.34
CA GLY A 41 -3.82 2.96 15.28
C GLY A 41 -5.05 3.28 14.42
N GLU A 42 -5.56 4.51 14.46
CA GLU A 42 -6.73 4.98 13.70
C GLU A 42 -6.35 5.50 12.31
N ASN A 43 -5.07 5.81 12.08
CA ASN A 43 -4.56 6.34 10.82
C ASN A 43 -3.47 5.43 10.23
N ILE A 44 -3.65 4.97 8.99
CA ILE A 44 -2.84 3.92 8.35
C ILE A 44 -1.83 4.51 7.33
N VAL A 45 -1.81 5.83 7.14
CA VAL A 45 -1.12 6.44 5.97
C VAL A 45 0.25 7.03 6.30
N VAL A 46 0.64 7.17 7.58
CA VAL A 46 1.97 7.70 7.93
C VAL A 46 3.06 6.79 7.36
N LEU A 47 4.13 7.41 6.84
CA LEU A 47 5.28 6.72 6.22
C LEU A 47 4.94 5.85 4.99
N THR A 48 3.93 6.29 4.23
CA THR A 48 3.55 5.75 2.93
C THR A 48 3.89 6.71 1.78
N ASN A 49 4.55 6.21 0.73
CA ASN A 49 4.76 6.90 -0.54
C ASN A 49 4.19 6.09 -1.71
N THR A 50 2.93 6.40 -2.03
CA THR A 50 2.17 5.77 -3.12
C THR A 50 2.70 6.07 -4.52
N LYS A 51 3.50 7.13 -4.72
CA LYS A 51 4.08 7.43 -6.03
C LYS A 51 5.29 6.55 -6.35
N GLU A 52 6.02 6.18 -5.32
CA GLU A 52 7.22 5.34 -5.43
C GLU A 52 6.95 3.88 -5.02
N ASP A 53 5.70 3.53 -4.72
CA ASP A 53 5.29 2.24 -4.13
C ASP A 53 6.18 1.85 -2.93
N LYS A 54 6.49 2.83 -2.06
CA LYS A 54 7.32 2.64 -0.85
C LYS A 54 6.49 2.78 0.41
N PHE A 55 6.68 1.86 1.34
CA PHE A 55 6.02 1.86 2.64
C PHE A 55 7.05 1.45 3.69
N TYR A 56 7.12 2.18 4.79
CA TYR A 56 7.93 1.81 5.95
C TYR A 56 7.02 1.35 7.08
N TYR A 57 7.39 0.26 7.73
CA TYR A 57 6.75 -0.13 8.98
C TYR A 57 7.23 0.77 10.10
N HIS A 58 6.30 1.21 10.96
CA HIS A 58 6.65 1.94 12.16
C HIS A 58 5.83 1.51 13.36
N ARG A 59 6.35 1.81 14.55
CA ARG A 59 5.67 1.65 15.83
C ARG A 59 6.06 2.81 16.73
N HIS A 60 5.09 3.31 17.49
CA HIS A 60 5.41 4.18 18.61
C HIS A 60 6.07 3.38 19.73
N VAL A 61 7.24 3.84 20.14
CA VAL A 61 8.01 3.20 21.23
C VAL A 61 7.65 3.73 22.59
N LEU A 62 7.02 4.90 22.64
CA LEU A 62 6.60 5.56 23.86
C LEU A 62 5.24 6.20 23.66
N GLU A 63 4.52 6.36 24.76
CA GLU A 63 3.42 7.32 24.79
C GLU A 63 3.94 8.72 24.44
N PRO A 64 3.12 9.58 23.82
CA PRO A 64 3.51 10.95 23.54
C PRO A 64 3.93 11.66 24.83
N GLN A 65 5.16 12.16 24.87
CA GLN A 65 5.71 12.90 26.01
C GLN A 65 6.42 14.14 25.51
N LEU A 66 6.44 15.19 26.35
CA LEU A 66 7.04 16.48 25.99
C LEU A 66 6.45 17.10 24.71
N GLY A 67 5.20 16.76 24.37
CA GLY A 67 4.57 17.18 23.11
C GLY A 67 5.22 16.55 21.87
N ALA A 68 5.87 15.40 22.02
CA ALA A 68 6.56 14.70 20.94
C ALA A 68 6.08 13.25 20.81
N TYR A 69 6.15 12.75 19.58
CA TYR A 69 5.84 11.38 19.19
C TYR A 69 7.14 10.66 18.83
N PHE A 70 7.35 9.48 19.42
CA PHE A 70 8.60 8.72 19.30
C PHE A 70 8.33 7.41 18.58
N MET A 71 8.89 7.26 17.39
CA MET A 71 8.67 6.11 16.52
C MET A 71 9.98 5.37 16.24
N LEU A 72 9.90 4.04 16.22
CA LEU A 72 10.85 3.21 15.49
C LEU A 72 10.31 2.95 14.10
N VAL A 73 11.12 3.24 13.09
CA VAL A 73 10.81 2.98 11.69
C VAL A 73 11.72 1.87 11.20
N ALA A 74 11.16 0.75 10.77
CA ALA A 74 11.95 -0.33 10.19
C ALA A 74 12.68 0.18 8.96
N ASN A 75 13.98 -0.12 8.84
CA ASN A 75 14.77 0.16 7.65
C ASN A 75 14.51 -0.87 6.52
N THR A 76 13.50 -1.73 6.72
CA THR A 76 12.96 -2.65 5.74
C THR A 76 11.88 -1.92 4.96
N ARG A 77 12.08 -1.77 3.64
CA ARG A 77 11.04 -1.24 2.75
C ARG A 77 10.36 -2.38 2.01
N VAL A 78 9.04 -2.31 1.95
CA VAL A 78 8.24 -3.09 1.03
C VAL A 78 8.15 -2.29 -0.27
N ALA A 79 8.76 -2.81 -1.34
CA ALA A 79 8.72 -2.17 -2.66
C ALA A 79 8.06 -3.10 -3.66
N ARG A 80 7.27 -2.53 -4.57
CA ARG A 80 6.71 -3.31 -5.69
C ARG A 80 7.85 -3.78 -6.59
N VAL A 81 8.03 -5.10 -6.68
CA VAL A 81 8.96 -5.71 -7.63
C VAL A 81 8.33 -5.62 -9.02
N ALA A 82 9.16 -5.68 -10.07
CA ALA A 82 8.77 -5.50 -11.48
C ALA A 82 7.60 -6.39 -11.97
N ASN A 83 7.20 -7.40 -11.18
CA ASN A 83 6.18 -8.37 -11.50
C ASN A 83 4.85 -8.13 -10.77
N GLY A 84 4.70 -6.98 -10.09
CA GLY A 84 3.46 -6.63 -9.39
C GLY A 84 3.33 -7.21 -7.98
N THR A 85 4.22 -8.11 -7.57
CA THR A 85 4.40 -8.56 -6.18
C THR A 85 5.12 -7.49 -5.36
N PHE A 86 4.75 -7.35 -4.09
CA PHE A 86 5.52 -6.58 -3.12
C PHE A 86 6.63 -7.48 -2.57
N GLY A 87 7.89 -7.05 -2.68
CA GLY A 87 9.04 -7.77 -2.17
C GLY A 87 9.69 -6.98 -1.05
N GLU A 88 9.99 -7.66 0.06
CA GLU A 88 10.83 -7.12 1.12
C GLU A 88 12.28 -7.09 0.62
N LYS A 89 12.91 -5.91 0.68
CA LYS A 89 14.36 -5.81 0.52
C LYS A 89 14.97 -5.32 1.82
N PHE A 90 15.64 -6.22 2.53
CA PHE A 90 16.56 -5.91 3.61
C PHE A 90 17.84 -5.35 3.00
N PHE A 91 18.20 -4.11 3.31
CA PHE A 91 19.40 -3.50 2.74
C PHE A 91 20.62 -3.54 3.67
N VAL A 92 20.47 -3.62 5.00
CA VAL A 92 21.62 -3.43 5.93
C VAL A 92 21.36 -4.01 7.33
N ASP A 93 22.43 -4.34 8.07
CA ASP A 93 22.51 -4.74 9.49
C ASP A 93 22.01 -3.68 10.52
N HIS A 94 21.42 -2.56 10.08
CA HIS A 94 20.72 -1.64 10.99
C HIS A 94 19.22 -1.70 10.68
N PRO A 95 18.45 -2.48 11.47
CA PRO A 95 17.08 -2.87 11.11
C PRO A 95 16.05 -1.76 11.30
N TYR A 96 16.39 -0.66 11.99
CA TYR A 96 15.47 0.42 12.31
C TYR A 96 16.17 1.77 12.43
N LEU A 97 15.38 2.84 12.37
CA LEU A 97 15.77 4.22 12.62
C LEU A 97 14.79 4.86 13.60
N TYR A 98 15.29 5.63 14.57
CA TYR A 98 14.42 6.50 15.37
C TYR A 98 13.90 7.67 14.55
N VAL A 99 12.59 7.93 14.66
CA VAL A 99 11.94 9.14 14.16
C VAL A 99 11.20 9.80 15.31
N ILE A 100 11.49 11.09 15.55
CA ILE A 100 10.77 11.91 16.52
C ILE A 100 10.04 13.00 15.78
N ILE A 101 8.76 13.20 16.08
CA ILE A 101 7.97 14.31 15.54
C ILE A 101 7.53 15.17 16.71
N VAL A 102 7.84 16.46 16.65
CA VAL A 102 7.49 17.45 17.68
C VAL A 102 6.54 18.46 17.05
N PRO A 103 5.21 18.26 17.17
CA PRO A 103 4.25 19.29 16.82
C PRO A 103 4.37 20.45 17.82
N ASN A 104 4.92 21.56 17.36
CA ASN A 104 5.04 22.78 18.15
C ASN A 104 4.39 23.93 17.38
N LYS A 105 3.65 24.77 18.13
CA LYS A 105 2.90 25.93 17.64
C LYS A 105 3.80 26.89 16.85
N ASP A 106 5.00 27.14 17.34
CA ASP A 106 5.92 28.09 16.72
C ASP A 106 6.69 27.46 15.56
N GLN A 107 7.23 26.26 15.76
CA GLN A 107 7.97 25.52 14.74
C GLN A 107 7.93 24.02 14.99
N SER A 108 7.15 23.29 14.19
CA SER A 108 7.16 21.82 14.26
C SER A 108 8.47 21.25 13.69
N LEU A 109 8.96 20.18 14.31
CA LEU A 109 10.26 19.56 14.02
C LEU A 109 10.12 18.06 13.77
N VAL A 110 10.99 17.53 12.92
CA VAL A 110 11.17 16.09 12.70
C VAL A 110 12.64 15.74 12.87
N LEU A 111 12.93 14.77 13.73
CA LEU A 111 14.26 14.22 13.94
C LEU A 111 14.29 12.81 13.38
N ILE A 112 15.32 12.48 12.61
CA ILE A 112 15.49 11.14 12.05
C ILE A 112 16.92 10.69 12.30
N GLU A 113 17.08 9.53 12.91
CA GLU A 113 18.39 8.92 13.13
C GLU A 113 19.17 8.73 11.82
N GLU A 114 20.43 9.13 11.82
CA GLU A 114 21.39 8.81 10.78
C GLU A 114 22.10 7.52 11.14
N CYS A 115 21.80 6.48 10.38
CA CYS A 115 22.60 5.27 10.43
C CYS A 115 23.91 5.46 9.62
N PRO A 116 25.10 5.24 10.23
CA PRO A 116 26.38 5.38 9.54
C PRO A 116 26.57 4.40 8.36
N THR A 117 25.95 3.22 8.44
CA THR A 117 26.05 2.17 7.40
C THR A 117 24.98 2.30 6.33
N CYS A 118 23.80 2.83 6.66
CA CYS A 118 22.67 3.02 5.74
C CYS A 118 22.70 4.42 5.13
N LYS A 119 23.63 4.63 4.20
CA LYS A 119 23.73 5.88 3.44
C LYS A 119 22.37 6.21 2.82
N HIS A 120 21.85 7.41 3.11
CA HIS A 120 20.57 7.97 2.63
C HIS A 120 19.28 7.49 3.30
N ALA A 121 19.29 6.55 4.25
CA ALA A 121 18.05 6.02 4.84
C ALA A 121 17.22 7.11 5.54
N SER A 122 17.87 7.99 6.31
CA SER A 122 17.21 9.14 6.94
C SER A 122 16.52 10.08 5.94
N SER A 123 17.14 10.27 4.77
CA SER A 123 16.61 11.11 3.68
C SER A 123 15.42 10.46 2.98
N GLU A 124 15.45 9.14 2.78
CA GLU A 124 14.32 8.41 2.19
C GLU A 124 13.11 8.38 3.14
N VAL A 125 13.33 8.15 4.44
CA VAL A 125 12.29 8.22 5.46
C VAL A 125 11.70 9.63 5.51
N ALA A 126 12.53 10.68 5.49
CA ALA A 126 12.05 12.07 5.44
C ALA A 126 11.15 12.35 4.23
N LYS A 127 11.56 11.90 3.03
CA LYS A 127 10.77 12.07 1.80
C LYS A 127 9.43 11.34 1.89
N THR A 128 9.44 10.13 2.42
CA THR A 128 8.25 9.27 2.52
C THR A 128 7.26 9.78 3.56
N LEU A 129 7.76 10.23 4.71
CA LEU A 129 6.99 10.93 5.73
C LEU A 129 6.36 12.23 5.17
N CYS A 130 7.15 13.04 4.47
CA CYS A 130 6.67 14.28 3.87
C CYS A 130 5.58 14.01 2.83
N HIS A 131 5.73 12.97 1.99
CA HIS A 131 4.72 12.61 1.00
C HIS A 131 3.40 12.14 1.65
N SER A 132 3.48 11.21 2.60
CA SER A 132 2.29 10.69 3.32
C SER A 132 1.52 11.80 4.02
N LEU A 133 2.21 12.65 4.79
CA LEU A 133 1.57 13.77 5.47
C LEU A 133 0.94 14.74 4.47
N ASN A 134 1.57 15.01 3.32
CA ASN A 134 0.96 15.87 2.30
C ASN A 134 -0.34 15.32 1.68
N ILE A 135 -0.58 14.01 1.71
CA ILE A 135 -1.88 13.44 1.31
C ILE A 135 -2.97 13.88 2.31
N ILE A 136 -2.67 13.83 3.60
CA ILE A 136 -3.57 14.18 4.70
C ILE A 136 -3.79 15.70 4.73
N PHE A 137 -2.70 16.47 4.72
CA PHE A 137 -2.71 17.93 4.79
C PHE A 137 -3.50 18.58 3.65
N LYS A 138 -3.53 17.95 2.47
CA LYS A 138 -4.35 18.40 1.34
C LYS A 138 -5.84 18.49 1.68
N GLY A 139 -6.36 17.57 2.51
CA GLY A 139 -7.75 17.59 3.00
C GLY A 139 -8.05 18.79 3.92
N TYR A 140 -7.01 19.35 4.54
CA TYR A 140 -7.07 20.49 5.46
C TYR A 140 -6.58 21.80 4.81
N GLY A 141 -6.31 21.80 3.51
CA GLY A 141 -5.88 22.99 2.77
C GLY A 141 -4.40 23.33 2.92
N TRP A 142 -3.59 22.46 3.50
CA TRP A 142 -2.17 22.69 3.76
C TRP A 142 -1.26 21.80 2.92
N LYS A 143 0.00 22.23 2.81
CA LYS A 143 1.13 21.47 2.28
C LYS A 143 2.31 21.64 3.21
N MET A 144 3.04 20.57 3.47
CA MET A 144 4.24 20.55 4.30
C MET A 144 5.48 20.27 3.45
N LYS A 145 6.61 20.89 3.80
CA LYS A 145 7.96 20.50 3.38
C LYS A 145 8.82 20.27 4.61
N LEU A 146 9.75 19.32 4.52
CA LEU A 146 10.78 19.11 5.55
C LEU A 146 12.08 19.77 5.08
N ILE A 147 12.51 20.82 5.78
CA ILE A 147 13.75 21.55 5.48
C ILE A 147 14.81 21.17 6.51
N PRO A 148 15.98 20.65 6.10
CA PRO A 148 17.08 20.40 7.02
C PRO A 148 17.47 21.67 7.80
N CYS A 149 17.73 21.54 9.11
CA CYS A 149 18.21 22.67 9.92
C CYS A 149 19.18 22.24 11.00
N GLU A 150 19.81 23.23 11.63
CA GLU A 150 20.64 23.05 12.82
C GLU A 150 19.78 22.94 14.09
N GLY A 151 20.36 22.31 15.12
CA GLY A 151 19.71 22.00 16.40
C GLY A 151 19.20 23.23 17.15
N CYS A 152 18.13 23.06 17.91
CA CYS A 152 17.59 24.03 18.87
C CYS A 152 17.39 23.37 20.25
N ALA A 153 17.03 24.12 21.29
CA ALA A 153 16.91 23.62 22.65
C ALA A 153 15.88 22.47 22.78
N GLU A 154 14.76 22.56 22.05
CA GLU A 154 13.72 21.53 22.01
C GLU A 154 14.24 20.21 21.39
N TYR A 155 15.14 20.31 20.41
CA TYR A 155 15.86 19.17 19.83
C TYR A 155 16.75 18.50 20.90
N GLU A 156 17.52 19.28 21.66
CA GLU A 156 18.43 18.74 22.68
C GLU A 156 17.66 17.99 23.75
N GLN A 157 16.53 18.52 24.21
CA GLN A 157 15.69 17.88 25.22
C GLN A 157 15.12 16.54 24.74
N CYS A 158 14.57 16.47 23.52
CA CYS A 158 14.01 15.23 22.98
C CYS A 158 15.08 14.16 22.73
N VAL A 159 16.27 14.57 22.25
CA VAL A 159 17.39 13.66 22.01
C VAL A 159 17.97 13.15 23.33
N SER A 160 18.15 14.01 24.34
CA SER A 160 18.58 13.59 25.67
C SER A 160 17.57 12.66 26.34
N PHE A 161 16.28 12.90 26.15
CA PHE A 161 15.22 12.02 26.65
C PHE A 161 15.30 10.63 26.02
N LEU A 162 15.40 10.53 24.69
CA LEU A 162 15.61 9.25 24.01
C LEU A 162 16.90 8.55 24.46
N ALA A 163 18.00 9.28 24.57
CA ALA A 163 19.29 8.71 24.97
C ALA A 163 19.23 8.03 26.36
N ASN A 164 18.39 8.54 27.26
CA ASN A 164 18.17 7.97 28.59
C ASN A 164 17.21 6.78 28.60
N LEU A 165 16.32 6.69 27.61
CA LEU A 165 15.26 5.69 27.54
C LEU A 165 15.65 4.47 26.69
N ILE A 166 16.64 4.62 25.81
CA ILE A 166 17.25 3.54 25.03
C ILE A 166 18.10 2.66 25.96
N VAL A 167 17.43 1.82 26.76
CA VAL A 167 18.03 0.69 27.48
C VAL A 167 17.53 -0.58 26.78
N ASP A 168 18.47 -1.35 26.24
CA ASP A 168 18.30 -2.65 25.58
C ASP A 168 17.94 -2.65 24.07
N ASP A 169 18.89 -3.12 23.25
CA ASP A 169 18.73 -3.30 21.79
C ASP A 169 18.03 -4.63 21.45
N THR A 170 17.95 -5.56 22.41
CA THR A 170 17.42 -6.91 22.20
C THR A 170 15.89 -6.94 22.09
N GLU A 171 15.20 -6.12 22.91
CA GLU A 171 13.74 -6.05 22.93
C GLU A 171 13.18 -5.36 21.67
N LYS A 172 13.96 -4.45 21.06
CA LYS A 172 13.59 -3.72 19.83
C LYS A 172 13.51 -4.62 18.60
N LEU A 173 14.40 -5.60 18.49
CA LEU A 173 14.45 -6.59 17.41
C LEU A 173 13.21 -7.51 17.46
N HIS A 174 12.95 -8.14 18.60
CA HIS A 174 11.81 -9.06 18.77
C HIS A 174 10.45 -8.39 18.58
N THR A 175 10.33 -7.13 19.01
CA THR A 175 9.07 -6.39 18.97
C THR A 175 8.63 -6.02 17.56
N LEU A 176 9.57 -5.80 16.63
CA LEU A 176 9.29 -5.43 15.25
C LEU A 176 9.30 -6.63 14.29
N GLU A 177 10.07 -7.69 14.56
CA GLU A 177 9.87 -9.00 13.91
C GLU A 177 8.45 -9.49 14.15
N ALA A 178 7.97 -9.42 15.40
CA ALA A 178 6.58 -9.75 15.74
C ALA A 178 5.56 -8.82 15.08
N LEU A 179 5.86 -7.53 14.83
CA LEU A 179 4.97 -6.62 14.08
C LEU A 179 5.01 -6.83 12.57
N GLY A 180 6.17 -7.20 12.02
CA GLY A 180 6.31 -7.67 10.64
C GLY A 180 5.48 -8.93 10.43
N GLU A 181 5.58 -9.90 11.33
CA GLU A 181 4.80 -11.13 11.33
C GLU A 181 3.30 -10.89 11.57
N TYR A 182 2.92 -10.09 12.59
CA TYR A 182 1.52 -9.77 12.91
C TYR A 182 0.84 -8.94 11.81
N ASN A 183 1.55 -8.03 11.13
CA ASN A 183 1.00 -7.29 10.00
C ASN A 183 1.01 -8.08 8.69
N VAL A 184 1.96 -9.02 8.51
CA VAL A 184 1.86 -10.06 7.47
C VAL A 184 0.65 -10.94 7.74
N GLU A 185 0.32 -11.20 9.00
CA GLU A 185 -0.85 -12.00 9.39
C GLU A 185 -2.17 -11.21 9.28
N LEU A 186 -2.19 -9.92 9.63
CA LEU A 186 -3.31 -8.99 9.36
C LEU A 186 -3.50 -8.78 7.85
N LYS A 187 -2.43 -8.65 7.05
CA LYS A 187 -2.53 -8.61 5.59
C LYS A 187 -2.77 -9.97 4.96
N ARG A 188 -2.49 -11.10 5.62
CA ARG A 188 -2.99 -12.44 5.23
C ARG A 188 -4.45 -12.63 5.63
N LYS A 189 -4.96 -11.86 6.60
CA LYS A 189 -6.39 -11.81 6.96
C LYS A 189 -7.17 -10.82 6.09
N GLU A 190 -6.55 -9.72 5.65
CA GLU A 190 -7.13 -8.75 4.70
C GLU A 190 -6.92 -9.15 3.24
N ASN A 191 -5.81 -9.80 2.90
CA ASN A 191 -5.78 -10.73 1.77
C ASN A 191 -6.44 -12.03 2.23
N LYS A 192 -7.77 -12.02 2.36
CA LYS A 192 -8.49 -13.17 1.81
C LYS A 192 -7.87 -13.35 0.43
N GLN A 193 -7.16 -14.45 0.21
CA GLN A 193 -6.71 -14.83 -1.12
C GLN A 193 -7.96 -14.76 -1.98
N MET A 194 -8.12 -13.67 -2.74
CA MET A 194 -9.42 -13.37 -3.34
C MET A 194 -9.68 -14.53 -4.28
N SER A 195 -10.70 -15.30 -3.94
CA SER A 195 -11.11 -16.45 -4.71
C SER A 195 -11.61 -15.95 -6.05
N PHE A 196 -11.58 -16.79 -7.07
CA PHE A 196 -12.15 -16.41 -8.36
C PHE A 196 -13.61 -15.95 -8.23
N ARG A 197 -14.34 -16.54 -7.27
CA ARG A 197 -15.72 -16.19 -6.90
C ARG A 197 -15.90 -14.72 -6.52
N ASP A 198 -14.92 -14.10 -5.88
CA ASP A 198 -15.01 -12.70 -5.44
C ASP A 198 -15.10 -11.70 -6.61
N TYR A 199 -14.68 -12.14 -7.81
CA TYR A 199 -14.72 -11.34 -9.04
C TYR A 199 -16.00 -11.55 -9.85
N VAL A 200 -16.79 -12.59 -9.56
CA VAL A 200 -18.05 -12.89 -10.27
C VAL A 200 -19.20 -12.06 -9.68
N VAL A 201 -20.18 -11.69 -10.51
CA VAL A 201 -21.42 -11.03 -10.08
C VAL A 201 -22.13 -11.86 -8.99
N ILE A 202 -22.73 -11.16 -8.01
CA ILE A 202 -23.36 -11.80 -6.84
C ILE A 202 -24.47 -12.75 -7.29
N GLY A 203 -24.45 -13.98 -6.78
CA GLY A 203 -25.47 -15.01 -7.04
C GLY A 203 -25.16 -15.94 -8.22
N LEU A 204 -24.05 -15.71 -8.94
CA LEU A 204 -23.62 -16.52 -10.08
C LEU A 204 -22.26 -17.20 -9.87
N GLU A 205 -21.64 -17.01 -8.71
CA GLU A 205 -20.25 -17.37 -8.42
C GLU A 205 -19.96 -18.85 -8.74
N ASP A 206 -20.76 -19.76 -8.17
CA ASP A 206 -20.53 -21.20 -8.30
C ASP A 206 -20.78 -21.68 -9.72
N ARG A 207 -21.85 -21.20 -10.36
CA ARG A 207 -22.25 -21.62 -11.71
C ARG A 207 -21.25 -21.15 -12.76
N VAL A 208 -20.82 -19.90 -12.70
CA VAL A 208 -19.83 -19.34 -13.63
C VAL A 208 -18.47 -20.00 -13.43
N THR A 209 -18.03 -20.15 -12.18
CA THR A 209 -16.73 -20.77 -11.88
C THR A 209 -16.68 -22.22 -12.37
N GLU A 210 -17.74 -22.99 -12.13
CA GLU A 210 -17.82 -24.39 -12.56
C GLU A 210 -17.91 -24.52 -14.10
N TRP A 211 -18.67 -23.64 -14.76
CA TRP A 211 -18.76 -23.65 -16.22
C TRP A 211 -17.39 -23.36 -16.85
N ILE A 212 -16.70 -22.32 -16.38
CA ILE A 212 -15.36 -21.97 -16.85
C ILE A 212 -14.39 -23.13 -16.59
N ARG A 213 -14.43 -23.72 -15.39
CA ARG A 213 -13.59 -24.88 -15.03
C ARG A 213 -13.78 -26.02 -16.01
N ASN A 214 -15.02 -26.33 -16.40
CA ASN A 214 -15.31 -27.41 -17.34
C ASN A 214 -14.77 -27.13 -18.75
N GLU A 215 -14.89 -25.92 -19.26
CA GLU A 215 -14.36 -25.57 -20.59
C GLU A 215 -12.82 -25.60 -20.63
N ILE A 216 -12.15 -25.14 -19.56
CA ILE A 216 -10.69 -25.01 -19.57
C ILE A 216 -9.96 -26.24 -19.02
N ARG A 217 -10.68 -27.21 -18.43
CA ARG A 217 -10.08 -28.42 -17.83
C ARG A 217 -9.12 -29.10 -18.78
N THR A 218 -9.55 -29.30 -20.03
CA THR A 218 -8.76 -29.98 -21.08
C THR A 218 -8.02 -29.03 -22.01
N ALA A 219 -8.16 -27.70 -21.82
CA ALA A 219 -7.48 -26.72 -22.65
C ALA A 219 -5.97 -26.74 -22.41
N THR A 220 -5.20 -26.80 -23.50
CA THR A 220 -3.72 -26.78 -23.50
C THR A 220 -3.17 -25.49 -24.07
N GLU A 221 -3.87 -24.85 -25.00
CA GLU A 221 -3.45 -23.58 -25.59
C GLU A 221 -4.00 -22.37 -24.82
N PRO A 222 -3.22 -21.28 -24.68
CA PRO A 222 -3.69 -20.07 -24.01
C PRO A 222 -5.00 -19.52 -24.55
N ILE A 223 -5.22 -19.56 -25.87
CA ILE A 223 -6.45 -19.04 -26.48
C ILE A 223 -7.69 -19.82 -26.04
N ASP A 224 -7.58 -21.15 -25.92
CA ASP A 224 -8.68 -22.02 -25.51
C ASP A 224 -9.10 -21.74 -24.05
N MET A 225 -8.13 -21.45 -23.20
CA MET A 225 -8.37 -21.06 -21.80
C MET A 225 -9.01 -19.68 -21.66
N MET A 226 -8.69 -18.76 -22.59
CA MET A 226 -9.10 -17.37 -22.48
C MET A 226 -10.42 -17.04 -23.17
N ARG A 227 -10.89 -17.85 -24.14
CA ARG A 227 -12.21 -17.65 -24.78
C ARG A 227 -13.37 -17.60 -23.77
N PRO A 228 -13.53 -18.55 -22.83
CA PRO A 228 -14.54 -18.47 -21.78
C PRO A 228 -14.43 -17.20 -20.94
N MET A 229 -13.21 -16.88 -20.49
CA MET A 229 -12.92 -15.72 -19.65
C MET A 229 -13.28 -14.40 -20.33
N ARG A 230 -12.92 -14.25 -21.60
CA ARG A 230 -13.29 -13.10 -22.44
C ARG A 230 -14.80 -12.99 -22.59
N ALA A 231 -15.47 -14.10 -22.90
CA ALA A 231 -16.90 -14.11 -23.14
C ALA A 231 -17.70 -13.68 -21.90
N PHE A 232 -17.35 -14.20 -20.72
CA PHE A 232 -17.95 -13.76 -19.45
C PHE A 232 -17.63 -12.30 -19.11
N ALA A 233 -16.44 -11.81 -19.44
CA ALA A 233 -16.10 -10.40 -19.25
C ALA A 233 -16.93 -9.47 -20.15
N GLU A 234 -17.11 -9.82 -21.44
CA GLU A 234 -17.94 -9.04 -22.38
C GLU A 234 -19.44 -9.09 -22.06
N LEU A 235 -19.88 -10.16 -21.40
CA LEU A 235 -21.25 -10.33 -20.90
C LEU A 235 -21.41 -9.80 -19.46
N GLU A 236 -20.44 -9.02 -18.97
CA GLU A 236 -20.49 -8.32 -17.67
C GLU A 236 -20.72 -9.26 -16.46
N CYS A 237 -20.33 -10.53 -16.57
CA CYS A 237 -20.47 -11.52 -15.49
C CYS A 237 -19.42 -11.36 -14.39
N PHE A 238 -18.46 -10.47 -14.58
CA PHE A 238 -17.45 -10.12 -13.58
C PHE A 238 -17.68 -8.70 -13.06
N LYS A 239 -17.66 -8.53 -11.74
CA LYS A 239 -17.68 -7.21 -11.07
C LYS A 239 -16.40 -6.41 -11.38
N SER A 240 -15.29 -7.14 -11.49
CA SER A 240 -13.98 -6.61 -11.84
C SER A 240 -13.14 -7.73 -12.46
N ARG A 241 -12.14 -7.36 -13.24
CA ARG A 241 -11.32 -8.33 -13.98
C ARG A 241 -10.47 -9.17 -13.02
N PRO A 242 -10.57 -10.52 -13.03
CA PRO A 242 -9.69 -11.35 -12.21
C PRO A 242 -8.22 -11.14 -12.58
N PRO A 243 -7.30 -11.03 -11.60
CA PRO A 243 -5.86 -11.11 -11.82
C PRO A 243 -5.45 -12.48 -12.37
N ILE A 244 -4.33 -12.54 -13.09
CA ILE A 244 -3.83 -13.79 -13.68
C ILE A 244 -3.49 -14.82 -12.59
N GLU A 245 -3.03 -14.36 -11.43
CA GLU A 245 -2.66 -15.20 -10.30
C GLU A 245 -3.88 -15.93 -9.73
N VAL A 246 -5.03 -15.23 -9.64
CA VAL A 246 -6.31 -15.81 -9.22
C VAL A 246 -6.81 -16.82 -10.24
N PHE A 247 -6.76 -16.48 -11.53
CA PHE A 247 -7.11 -17.41 -12.61
C PHE A 247 -6.25 -18.69 -12.55
N LYS A 248 -4.93 -18.55 -12.40
CA LYS A 248 -4.00 -19.68 -12.35
C LYS A 248 -4.26 -20.57 -11.14
N ALA A 249 -4.48 -19.97 -9.98
CA ALA A 249 -4.77 -20.69 -8.75
C ALA A 249 -6.10 -21.44 -8.82
N GLU A 250 -7.16 -20.81 -9.34
CA GLU A 250 -8.50 -21.42 -9.43
C GLU A 250 -8.55 -22.61 -10.39
N PHE A 251 -7.82 -22.52 -11.51
CA PHE A 251 -7.96 -23.46 -12.62
C PHE A 251 -6.75 -24.35 -12.86
N GLY A 252 -5.72 -24.26 -12.02
CA GLY A 252 -4.54 -25.12 -12.07
C GLY A 252 -3.72 -24.95 -13.36
N LYS A 253 -3.65 -23.72 -13.90
CA LYS A 253 -2.96 -23.41 -15.17
C LYS A 253 -1.64 -22.66 -14.95
N GLU A 254 -0.91 -23.02 -13.89
CA GLU A 254 0.42 -22.45 -13.62
C GLU A 254 1.38 -22.73 -14.78
N GLY A 255 2.22 -21.76 -15.13
CA GLY A 255 3.18 -21.86 -16.23
C GLY A 255 2.59 -21.82 -17.66
N MET A 256 1.29 -22.04 -17.84
CA MET A 256 0.65 -22.13 -19.18
C MET A 256 0.30 -20.77 -19.79
N LEU A 257 0.12 -19.73 -18.97
CA LEU A 257 -0.19 -18.38 -19.42
C LEU A 257 0.81 -17.34 -18.90
N LYS A 258 1.34 -16.51 -19.81
CA LYS A 258 2.10 -15.30 -19.47
C LYS A 258 1.14 -14.14 -19.20
N LEU A 259 1.51 -13.22 -18.30
CA LEU A 259 0.73 -12.03 -17.96
C LEU A 259 0.34 -11.19 -19.19
N SER A 260 1.28 -10.99 -20.11
CA SER A 260 1.02 -10.25 -21.36
C SER A 260 -0.03 -10.94 -22.25
N SER A 261 -0.04 -12.27 -22.28
CA SER A 261 -1.02 -13.05 -23.04
C SER A 261 -2.40 -12.95 -22.41
N TYR A 262 -2.50 -13.19 -21.10
CA TYR A 262 -3.73 -13.05 -20.33
C TYR A 262 -4.37 -11.67 -20.49
N ASN A 263 -3.58 -10.62 -20.28
CA ASN A 263 -4.03 -9.24 -20.49
C ASN A 263 -4.51 -9.02 -21.93
N GLY A 264 -3.75 -9.52 -22.91
CA GLY A 264 -4.11 -9.39 -24.32
C GLY A 264 -5.48 -9.97 -24.65
N TYR A 265 -5.92 -11.05 -23.98
CA TYR A 265 -7.26 -11.58 -24.17
C TYR A 265 -8.30 -10.85 -23.32
N MET A 266 -8.00 -10.53 -22.06
CA MET A 266 -8.99 -9.95 -21.14
C MET A 266 -9.33 -8.47 -21.39
N TYR A 267 -8.56 -7.75 -22.20
CA TYR A 267 -8.95 -6.40 -22.65
C TYR A 267 -9.89 -6.51 -23.85
N THR A 268 -11.14 -6.05 -23.67
CA THR A 268 -12.21 -6.08 -24.68
C THR A 268 -11.88 -5.28 -25.94
N ASP A 269 -10.98 -4.29 -25.82
CA ASP A 269 -10.54 -3.43 -26.92
C ASP A 269 -9.52 -4.11 -27.84
N ASN A 270 -9.12 -5.36 -27.55
CA ASN A 270 -8.15 -6.11 -28.33
C ASN A 270 -8.84 -7.14 -29.24
N ASP A 271 -8.49 -7.19 -30.52
CA ASP A 271 -9.15 -8.00 -31.55
C ASP A 271 -8.82 -9.51 -31.52
N LYS A 272 -8.24 -10.02 -30.41
CA LYS A 272 -7.68 -11.37 -30.33
C LYS A 272 -8.68 -12.52 -30.52
N CYS A 273 -9.97 -12.26 -30.37
CA CYS A 273 -11.04 -13.23 -30.61
C CYS A 273 -11.99 -12.78 -31.73
N SER A 274 -11.61 -11.75 -32.49
CA SER A 274 -12.43 -11.22 -33.57
C SER A 274 -12.45 -12.21 -34.73
N ASN A 275 -13.66 -12.57 -35.19
CA ASN A 275 -13.92 -13.62 -36.17
C ASN A 275 -13.48 -15.04 -35.73
N ASP A 276 -13.49 -15.34 -34.43
CA ASP A 276 -13.23 -16.68 -33.91
C ASP A 276 -14.57 -17.44 -33.74
N PRO A 277 -14.90 -18.42 -34.62
CA PRO A 277 -16.19 -19.12 -34.58
C PRO A 277 -16.37 -19.98 -33.32
N ILE A 278 -15.28 -20.37 -32.66
CA ILE A 278 -15.35 -21.11 -31.39
C ILE A 278 -15.70 -20.14 -30.27
N TYR A 279 -15.13 -18.94 -30.29
CA TYR A 279 -15.47 -17.88 -29.35
C TYR A 279 -16.94 -17.45 -29.46
N ASP A 280 -17.45 -17.28 -30.69
CA ASP A 280 -18.85 -16.93 -30.92
C ASP A 280 -19.81 -17.99 -30.36
N LYS A 281 -19.53 -19.28 -30.62
CA LYS A 281 -20.29 -20.40 -30.04
C LYS A 281 -20.23 -20.45 -28.51
N ILE A 282 -19.09 -20.12 -27.93
CA ILE A 282 -18.94 -20.02 -26.47
C ILE A 282 -19.84 -18.91 -25.91
N LYS A 283 -19.89 -17.73 -26.56
CA LYS A 283 -20.78 -16.64 -26.15
C LYS A 283 -22.26 -17.02 -26.26
N GLU A 284 -22.65 -17.72 -27.32
CA GLU A 284 -24.02 -18.20 -27.49
C GLU A 284 -24.41 -19.17 -26.37
N ARG A 285 -23.59 -20.17 -26.09
CA ARG A 285 -23.82 -21.12 -24.99
C ARG A 285 -23.92 -20.43 -23.63
N ILE A 286 -23.10 -19.41 -23.36
CA ILE A 286 -23.20 -18.64 -22.12
C ILE A 286 -24.53 -17.88 -22.05
N LYS A 287 -25.00 -17.29 -23.16
CA LYS A 287 -26.30 -16.62 -23.18
C LYS A 287 -27.47 -17.59 -23.00
N GLU A 288 -27.39 -18.79 -23.56
CA GLU A 288 -28.41 -19.84 -23.36
C GLU A 288 -28.47 -20.30 -21.89
N GLU A 289 -27.30 -20.50 -21.27
CA GLU A 289 -27.17 -21.06 -19.92
C GLU A 289 -27.44 -20.02 -18.81
N PHE A 290 -27.08 -18.75 -19.06
CA PHE A 290 -27.12 -17.68 -18.06
C PHE A 290 -28.06 -16.52 -18.39
N GLY A 291 -28.67 -16.48 -19.59
CA GLY A 291 -29.34 -15.31 -20.18
C GLY A 291 -30.31 -14.55 -19.26
N ASP A 292 -31.17 -15.26 -18.54
CA ASP A 292 -32.15 -14.64 -17.61
C ASP A 292 -31.50 -14.06 -16.34
N SER A 293 -30.26 -14.46 -16.05
CA SER A 293 -29.47 -14.02 -14.90
C SER A 293 -28.34 -13.05 -15.25
N LEU A 294 -28.11 -12.78 -16.55
CA LEU A 294 -27.09 -11.83 -17.00
C LEU A 294 -27.53 -10.39 -16.68
N PRO A 295 -26.59 -9.49 -16.34
CA PRO A 295 -26.89 -8.07 -16.24
C PRO A 295 -27.48 -7.57 -17.56
N GLN A 296 -28.72 -7.07 -17.53
CA GLN A 296 -29.30 -6.44 -18.71
C GLN A 296 -28.64 -5.08 -18.90
N LYS A 297 -28.00 -4.88 -20.07
CA LYS A 297 -27.48 -3.56 -20.46
C LYS A 297 -28.61 -2.54 -20.42
N LYS A 298 -28.47 -1.53 -19.57
CA LYS A 298 -29.30 -0.33 -19.57
C LYS A 298 -28.90 0.60 -20.70
#